data_AF-A0A537UID6-F1
#
_entry.id   AF-A0A537UID6-F1
#
_cell.length_a   1.000
_cell.length_b   1.000
_cell.length_c   1.000
_cell.angle_alpha   90.00
_cell.angle_beta   90.00
_cell.angle_gamma   90.00
#
_symmetry.space_group_name_H-M   'P 1'
#
loop_
_entity.id
_entity.type
_entity.pdbx_description
1 polymer ?
#
loop_
_entity_poly.entity_id
_entity_poly.type
_entity_poly.pdbx_seq_one_letter_code
_entity_poly.pdbx_strand_id
1 'polypeptide(L)'
;MKVTFCVRGVVSPLLSNILLTPFDKEMRHKGYQLTRWADDWVVTCRTRAEANSALAQATKILGKLGVTLNREKTRIVHIAQGFE
;
A
#
# COMPACT_ATOMS: atom_id res chain seq x y z
N MET A 1 -18.36 -2.26 3.85
CA MET A 1 -17.31 -1.96 4.85
C MET A 1 -16.09 -1.44 4.10
N LYS A 2 -15.45 -0.34 4.51
CA LYS A 2 -14.23 0.17 3.85
C LYS A 2 -13.02 -0.22 4.70
N VAL A 3 -12.17 -1.10 4.17
CA VAL A 3 -10.90 -1.49 4.76
C VAL A 3 -9.84 -0.59 4.17
N THR A 4 -9.15 0.15 5.02
CA THR A 4 -8.11 1.12 4.65
C THR A 4 -6.78 0.53 5.05
N PHE A 5 -5.92 0.28 4.08
CA PHE A 5 -4.58 -0.24 4.31
C PHE A 5 -3.62 0.92 4.48
N CYS A 6 -2.79 0.97 5.52
CA CYS A 6 -1.74 2.00 5.66
C CYS A 6 -0.38 1.32 5.64
N VAL A 7 0.47 1.69 4.67
CA VAL A 7 1.86 1.27 4.60
C VAL A 7 2.76 2.46 4.79
N ARG A 8 3.52 2.41 5.89
CA ARG A 8 4.67 3.29 6.12
C ARG A 8 5.90 2.72 5.43
N GLY A 9 6.30 3.32 4.33
CA GLY A 9 7.58 3.04 3.69
C GLY A 9 8.72 3.68 4.49
N VAL A 10 9.66 2.89 5.02
CA VAL A 10 10.91 3.41 5.62
C VAL A 10 11.97 3.77 4.57
N VAL A 11 11.56 3.83 3.31
CA VAL A 11 12.49 4.01 2.21
C VAL A 11 12.66 5.50 1.98
N SER A 12 13.90 5.96 2.02
CA SER A 12 14.34 7.34 1.81
C SER A 12 13.46 8.09 0.79
N PRO A 13 13.06 9.35 1.04
CA PRO A 13 12.04 10.07 0.25
C PRO A 13 12.27 10.07 -1.27
N LEU A 14 13.53 10.00 -1.71
CA LEU A 14 13.90 9.91 -3.13
C LEU A 14 13.60 8.53 -3.75
N LEU A 15 13.95 7.46 -3.03
CA LEU A 15 13.70 6.08 -3.46
C LEU A 15 12.21 5.79 -3.47
N SER A 16 11.47 6.27 -2.46
CA SER A 16 10.01 6.21 -2.45
C SER A 16 9.41 6.84 -3.71
N ASN A 17 9.89 8.00 -4.17
CA ASN A 17 9.31 8.62 -5.37
C ASN A 17 9.57 7.82 -6.66
N ILE A 18 10.78 7.26 -6.82
CA ILE A 18 11.16 6.47 -8.01
C ILE A 18 10.46 5.10 -8.02
N LEU A 19 10.34 4.44 -6.86
CA LEU A 19 9.78 3.09 -6.73
C LEU A 19 8.25 3.10 -6.63
N LEU A 20 7.66 4.13 -6.01
CA LEU A 20 6.21 4.24 -5.86
C LEU A 20 5.50 4.70 -7.14
N THR A 21 6.20 5.33 -8.09
CA THR A 21 5.62 5.72 -9.38
C THR A 21 5.17 4.52 -10.24
N PRO A 22 6.04 3.52 -10.53
CA PRO A 22 5.61 2.32 -11.26
C PRO A 22 4.64 1.46 -10.43
N PHE A 23 4.81 1.42 -9.11
CA PHE A 23 3.91 0.72 -8.20
C PHE A 23 2.48 1.29 -8.25
N ASP A 24 2.31 2.62 -8.17
CA ASP A 24 0.99 3.27 -8.25
C ASP A 24 0.31 2.97 -9.58
N LYS A 25 1.06 3.04 -10.68
CA LYS A 25 0.55 2.69 -12.01
C LYS A 25 0.06 1.24 -12.08
N GLU A 26 0.82 0.29 -11.53
CA GLU A 26 0.45 -1.13 -11.58
C GLU A 26 -0.73 -1.46 -10.67
N MET A 27 -0.81 -0.83 -9.49
CA MET A 27 -1.96 -0.95 -8.59
C MET A 27 -3.23 -0.36 -9.19
N ARG A 28 -3.15 0.83 -9.80
CA ARG A 28 -4.27 1.44 -10.53
C ARG A 28 -4.69 0.63 -11.74
N HIS A 29 -3.73 0.06 -12.48
CA HIS A 29 -4.02 -0.81 -13.61
C HIS A 29 -4.77 -2.09 -13.20
N LYS A 30 -4.49 -2.61 -12.01
CA LYS A 30 -5.24 -3.72 -11.39
C LYS A 30 -6.60 -3.31 -10.82
N GLY A 31 -6.96 -2.03 -10.87
CA GLY A 31 -8.23 -1.50 -10.37
C GLY A 31 -8.26 -1.16 -8.89
N TYR A 32 -7.12 -1.14 -8.20
CA TYR A 32 -7.05 -0.76 -6.79
C TYR A 32 -7.09 0.77 -6.62
N GLN A 33 -7.87 1.23 -5.65
CA GLN A 33 -7.91 2.63 -5.24
C GLN A 33 -6.76 2.91 -4.27
N LEU A 34 -5.59 3.26 -4.83
CA LEU A 34 -4.41 3.68 -4.10
C LEU A 34 -4.38 5.21 -3.96
N THR A 35 -4.23 5.70 -2.74
CA THR A 35 -4.00 7.11 -2.39
C THR A 35 -2.62 7.21 -1.77
N ARG A 36 -1.71 8.02 -2.34
CA ARG A 36 -0.35 8.19 -1.83
C ARG A 36 -0.18 9.55 -1.16
N TRP A 37 0.49 9.58 -0.02
CA TRP A 37 0.88 10.75 0.74
C TRP A 37 2.39 10.69 1.06
N ALA A 38 3.21 11.34 0.24
CA ALA A 38 4.67 11.27 0.36
C ALA A 38 5.23 9.82 0.35
N ASP A 39 5.82 9.36 1.46
CA ASP A 39 6.30 7.99 1.69
C ASP A 39 5.19 7.04 2.20
N ASP A 40 4.08 7.61 2.67
CA ASP A 40 2.90 6.86 3.08
C ASP A 40 1.97 6.60 1.89
N TRP A 41 1.32 5.44 1.90
CA TRP A 41 0.26 5.16 0.94
C TRP A 41 -0.83 4.29 1.53
N VAL A 42 -2.01 4.47 0.95
CA VAL A 42 -3.24 3.91 1.43
C VAL A 42 -4.02 3.24 0.31
N VAL A 43 -4.44 1.99 0.52
CA VAL A 43 -5.35 1.29 -0.40
C VAL A 43 -6.70 1.11 0.26
N THR A 44 -7.77 1.55 -0.40
CA THR A 44 -9.14 1.33 0.06
C THR A 44 -9.76 0.12 -0.64
N CYS A 45 -10.13 -0.89 0.14
CA CYS A 45 -10.80 -2.11 -0.33
C CYS A 45 -12.17 -2.27 0.32
N ARG A 46 -13.06 -3.06 -0.28
CA ARG A 46 -14.40 -3.34 0.24
C ARG A 46 -14.41 -4.49 1.24
N THR A 47 -13.43 -5.39 1.14
CA THR A 47 -13.32 -6.56 2.02
C THR A 47 -11.89 -6.73 2.54
N ARG A 48 -11.76 -7.44 3.66
CA ARG A 48 -10.44 -7.79 4.22
C ARG A 48 -9.70 -8.79 3.32
N ALA A 49 -10.42 -9.66 2.62
CA ALA A 49 -9.86 -10.57 1.62
C ALA A 49 -9.23 -9.80 0.45
N GLU A 50 -9.93 -8.78 -0.07
CA GLU A 50 -9.38 -7.87 -1.09
C GLU A 50 -8.15 -7.13 -0.57
N ALA A 51 -8.18 -6.62 0.67
CA ALA A 51 -7.05 -5.92 1.27
C ALA A 51 -5.81 -6.84 1.41
N ASN A 52 -6.00 -8.09 1.83
CA ASN A 52 -4.93 -9.09 1.88
C ASN A 52 -4.37 -9.39 0.49
N SER A 53 -5.25 -9.54 -0.52
CA SER A 53 -4.84 -9.76 -1.91
C SER A 53 -4.04 -8.56 -2.45
N ALA A 54 -4.51 -7.33 -2.19
CA ALA A 54 -3.82 -6.10 -2.55
C ALA A 54 -2.45 -5.99 -1.89
N LEU A 55 -2.34 -6.33 -0.60
CA LEU A 55 -1.06 -6.36 0.13
C LEU A 55 -0.10 -7.41 -0.44
N ALA A 56 -0.59 -8.61 -0.77
CA ALA A 56 0.22 -9.65 -1.39
C ALA A 56 0.75 -9.21 -2.78
N GLN A 57 -0.11 -8.59 -3.60
CA GLN A 57 0.27 -8.02 -4.88
C GLN A 57 1.31 -6.90 -4.70
N ALA A 58 1.07 -5.99 -3.76
CA ALA A 58 1.99 -4.90 -3.46
C ALA A 58 3.37 -5.41 -3.03
N THR A 59 3.40 -6.41 -2.16
CA THR A 59 4.64 -7.08 -1.72
C THR A 59 5.37 -7.71 -2.91
N LYS A 60 4.65 -8.33 -3.85
CA LYS A 60 5.24 -8.95 -5.04
C LYS A 60 5.84 -7.91 -5.98
N ILE A 61 5.14 -6.80 -6.21
CA ILE A 61 5.61 -5.69 -7.06
C ILE A 61 6.84 -5.04 -6.42
N LEU A 62 6.76 -4.71 -5.13
CA LEU A 62 7.88 -4.12 -4.38
C LEU A 62 9.08 -5.06 -4.30
N GLY A 63 8.85 -6.37 -4.15
CA GLY A 63 9.91 -7.38 -4.20
C GLY A 63 10.64 -7.42 -5.55
N LYS A 64 9.92 -7.27 -6.68
CA LYS A 64 10.56 -7.13 -8.01
C LYS A 64 11.40 -5.86 -8.13
N LEU A 65 11.03 -4.82 -7.39
CA LEU A 65 11.74 -3.55 -7.35
C LEU A 65 12.89 -3.53 -6.32
N GLY A 66 13.14 -4.66 -5.63
CA GLY A 66 14.19 -4.76 -4.60
C GLY A 66 13.81 -4.10 -3.27
N VAL A 67 12.54 -3.76 -3.06
CA VAL A 67 12.04 -3.10 -1.85
C VAL A 67 11.39 -4.11 -0.94
N THR A 68 11.91 -4.24 0.27
CA THR A 68 11.26 -5.02 1.33
C THR A 68 10.30 -4.15 2.12
N LEU A 69 9.03 -4.54 2.10
CA LEU A 69 7.96 -3.87 2.80
C LEU A 69 8.04 -4.24 4.29
N ASN A 70 8.12 -3.24 5.19
CA ASN A 70 8.14 -3.51 6.62
C ASN A 70 6.72 -3.90 7.09
N ARG A 71 6.50 -5.20 7.28
CA ARG A 71 5.22 -5.77 7.69
C ARG A 71 4.74 -5.27 9.05
N GLU A 72 5.64 -4.90 9.97
CA GLU A 72 5.26 -4.43 11.31
C GLU A 72 4.63 -3.03 11.27
N LYS A 73 5.06 -2.19 10.33
CA LYS A 73 4.49 -0.86 10.10
C LYS A 73 3.29 -0.86 9.17
N THR A 74 3.00 -2.00 8.58
CA THR A 74 1.96 -2.18 7.58
C THR A 74 0.70 -2.71 8.24
N ARG A 75 -0.37 -1.91 8.28
CA ARG A 75 -1.60 -2.26 9.00
C ARG A 75 -2.81 -2.20 8.09
N ILE A 76 -3.58 -3.27 8.11
CA ILE A 76 -4.93 -3.31 7.54
C ILE A 76 -5.86 -2.78 8.63
N VAL A 77 -6.29 -1.53 8.51
CA VAL A 77 -7.24 -0.93 9.45
C VAL A 77 -8.63 -0.84 8.83
N HIS A 78 -9.66 -0.91 9.66
CA HIS A 78 -11.03 -0.67 9.20
C HIS A 78 -11.35 0.81 9.42
N ILE A 79 -12.00 1.47 8.46
CA ILE A 79 -12.37 2.90 8.59
C ILE A 79 -13.23 3.18 9.83
N ALA A 80 -13.89 2.15 10.37
CA ALA A 80 -14.68 2.22 11.58
C ALA A 80 -13.84 2.41 12.86
N GLN A 81 -12.54 2.14 12.84
CA GLN A 81 -11.68 2.29 14.02
C GLN A 81 -10.97 3.63 14.14
N GLY A 82 -11.14 4.56 13.17
CA GLY A 82 -10.48 5.86 13.21
C GLY A 82 -8.95 5.75 13.11
N PHE A 83 -8.32 6.73 12.47
CA PHE A 83 -6.89 6.92 12.61
C PHE A 83 -6.73 7.93 13.77
N GLU A 84 -6.40 7.47 14.97
CA GLU A 84 -5.83 8.31 16.04
C GLU A 84 -4.30 8.32 15.93
#